data_AF-A0A0J6SKA7-F1
#
_entry.id   AF-A0A0J6SKA7-F1
#
_cell.length_a   1.000
_cell.length_b   1.000
_cell.length_c   1.000
_cell.angle_alpha   90.00
_cell.angle_beta   90.00
_cell.angle_gamma   90.00
#
_symmetry.space_group_name_H-M   'P 1'
#
loop_
_entity.id
_entity.type
_entity.pdbx_description
1 polymer ?
#
loop_
_entity_poly.entity_id
_entity_poly.type
_entity_poly.pdbx_seq_one_letter_code
_entity_poly.pdbx_strand_id
1 'polypeptide(L)'
;MSTLLTINVTNNELQAQNFFFFQQPAVYAGGPQVYSNSLYTALLGNSAQTGGILTFQVNLQYYAGVQQATQPPQEGQTSGYASASQPIDLAPSSGTANDWTTATLNPLGLSKPTQGSTVQQGAFRISMPSFTPPALYNVGSAVAANGGIVLSNFVQASPNSNTDCQPILKYYVATGSYTPGTVMNFTQSSQNSALCDFTGGYTVINVTLNNDGTWTVKPIQ
;
A
#
# COMPACT_ATOMS: atom_id res chain seq x y z
N MET A 1 17.93 1.79 -10.31
CA MET A 1 16.91 0.91 -10.90
C MET A 1 16.05 0.41 -9.76
N SER A 2 14.73 0.64 -9.79
CA SER A 2 13.81 0.04 -8.81
C SER A 2 13.55 -1.41 -9.18
N THR A 3 13.72 -2.33 -8.24
CA THR A 3 13.34 -3.74 -8.45
C THR A 3 11.82 -3.82 -8.62
N LEU A 4 11.33 -4.57 -9.61
CA LEU A 4 9.90 -4.75 -9.84
C LEU A 4 9.43 -6.04 -9.19
N LEU A 5 8.47 -5.96 -8.28
CA LEU A 5 7.80 -7.12 -7.70
C LEU A 5 6.57 -7.45 -8.55
N THR A 6 6.39 -8.73 -8.87
CA THR A 6 5.32 -9.20 -9.75
C THR A 6 4.50 -10.29 -9.06
N ILE A 7 3.18 -10.15 -9.09
CA ILE A 7 2.24 -11.19 -8.69
C ILE A 7 1.43 -11.58 -9.93
N ASN A 8 1.50 -12.85 -10.32
CA ASN A 8 0.67 -13.38 -11.41
C ASN A 8 -0.43 -14.25 -10.83
N VAL A 9 -1.68 -13.96 -11.19
CA VAL A 9 -2.86 -14.65 -10.68
C VAL A 9 -3.50 -15.45 -11.80
N THR A 10 -3.83 -16.70 -11.49
CA THR A 10 -4.61 -17.60 -12.33
C THR A 10 -5.90 -17.96 -11.59
N ASN A 11 -7.02 -17.98 -12.31
CA ASN A 11 -8.33 -18.34 -11.76
C ASN A 11 -8.78 -19.72 -12.29
N ASN A 12 -8.91 -20.72 -11.41
CA ASN A 12 -9.42 -22.04 -11.77
C ASN A 12 -10.89 -22.26 -11.40
N GLU A 13 -11.56 -21.27 -10.78
CA GLU A 13 -13.01 -21.31 -10.55
C GLU A 13 -13.78 -21.35 -11.88
N LEU A 14 -14.97 -21.94 -11.86
CA LEU A 14 -15.83 -22.03 -13.05
C LEU A 14 -16.25 -20.67 -13.60
N GLN A 15 -16.36 -19.66 -12.74
CA GLN A 15 -16.82 -18.32 -13.08
C GLN A 15 -15.66 -17.31 -13.07
N ALA A 16 -15.84 -16.22 -13.83
CA ALA A 16 -14.94 -15.08 -13.72
C ALA A 16 -15.02 -14.47 -12.31
N GLN A 17 -13.88 -14.06 -11.78
CA GLN A 17 -13.77 -13.50 -10.44
C GLN A 17 -13.11 -12.13 -10.51
N ASN A 18 -13.61 -11.17 -9.72
CA ASN A 18 -12.88 -9.93 -9.49
C ASN A 18 -11.82 -10.17 -8.43
N PHE A 19 -10.59 -9.77 -8.73
CA PHE A 19 -9.46 -9.82 -7.81
C PHE A 19 -9.08 -8.40 -7.44
N PHE A 20 -8.78 -8.17 -6.17
CA PHE A 20 -8.19 -6.93 -5.69
C PHE A 20 -6.93 -7.20 -4.87
N PHE A 21 -6.02 -6.22 -4.87
CA PHE A 21 -4.69 -6.32 -4.30
C PHE A 21 -4.53 -5.29 -3.19
N PHE A 22 -3.86 -5.67 -2.11
CA PHE A 22 -3.59 -4.76 -1.00
C PHE A 22 -2.30 -5.15 -0.29
N GLN A 23 -1.74 -4.22 0.48
CA GLN A 23 -0.52 -4.46 1.24
C GLN A 23 -0.85 -4.75 2.70
N GLN A 24 -0.03 -5.55 3.36
CA GLN A 24 0.04 -5.57 4.82
C GLN A 24 0.23 -4.13 5.32
N PRO A 25 -0.64 -3.62 6.22
CA PRO A 25 -0.46 -2.31 6.81
C PRO A 25 0.93 -2.16 7.43
N ALA A 26 1.55 -1.01 7.21
CA ALA A 26 2.77 -0.63 7.91
C ALA A 26 2.52 -0.56 9.42
N VAL A 27 3.59 -0.68 10.20
CA VAL A 27 3.54 -0.35 11.64
C VAL A 27 3.68 1.16 11.78
N TYR A 28 2.74 1.78 12.47
CA TYR A 28 2.72 3.24 12.68
C TYR A 28 3.01 3.59 14.13
N ALA A 29 3.83 4.62 14.33
CA ALA A 29 3.91 5.35 15.59
C ALA A 29 3.36 6.77 15.37
N GLY A 30 2.36 7.16 16.17
CA GLY A 30 1.76 8.50 16.12
C GLY A 30 0.34 8.60 15.54
N GLY A 31 -0.43 7.50 15.45
CA GLY A 31 -1.85 7.52 15.06
C GLY A 31 -2.64 6.36 15.67
N PRO A 32 -3.97 6.52 15.94
CA PRO A 32 -4.74 5.52 16.69
C PRO A 32 -5.27 4.37 15.83
N GLN A 33 -5.52 4.60 14.53
CA GLN A 33 -6.13 3.63 13.63
C GLN A 33 -5.46 3.68 12.25
N VAL A 34 -5.06 2.50 11.77
CA VAL A 34 -4.48 2.32 10.44
C VAL A 34 -5.56 1.86 9.48
N TYR A 35 -5.65 2.54 8.34
CA TYR A 35 -6.53 2.21 7.23
C TYR A 35 -5.72 1.63 6.09
N SER A 36 -6.36 0.82 5.24
CA SER A 36 -5.75 0.23 4.05
C SER A 36 -6.61 0.54 2.84
N ASN A 37 -5.98 0.80 1.71
CA ASN A 37 -6.61 0.92 0.43
C ASN A 37 -6.38 -0.33 -0.42
N SER A 38 -7.36 -0.65 -1.26
CA SER A 38 -7.09 -1.48 -2.43
C SER A 38 -6.13 -0.74 -3.38
N LEU A 39 -5.20 -1.47 -3.97
CA LEU A 39 -4.14 -0.98 -4.84
C LEU A 39 -4.47 -1.19 -6.32
N TYR A 40 -5.19 -2.27 -6.61
CA TYR A 40 -5.51 -2.68 -7.96
C TYR A 40 -6.71 -3.61 -7.95
N THR A 41 -7.51 -3.60 -9.03
CA THR A 41 -8.68 -4.45 -9.18
C THR A 41 -8.87 -4.83 -10.63
N ALA A 42 -9.18 -6.09 -10.91
CA ALA A 42 -9.55 -6.53 -12.25
C ALA A 42 -10.38 -7.81 -12.23
N LEU A 43 -11.21 -7.96 -13.26
CA LEU A 43 -11.94 -9.20 -13.55
C LEU A 43 -11.03 -10.18 -14.30
N LEU A 44 -10.98 -11.43 -13.86
CA LEU A 44 -10.24 -12.50 -14.53
C LEU A 44 -11.14 -13.72 -14.76
N GLY A 45 -11.26 -14.14 -16.01
CA GLY A 45 -11.98 -15.35 -16.41
C GLY A 45 -11.27 -16.64 -16.00
N ASN A 46 -11.96 -17.77 -16.13
CA ASN A 46 -11.38 -19.09 -15.89
C ASN A 46 -10.18 -19.32 -16.82
N SER A 47 -9.09 -19.86 -16.27
CA SER A 47 -7.81 -20.06 -16.95
C SER A 47 -7.88 -21.10 -18.07
N ALA A 48 -8.63 -22.19 -17.88
CA ALA A 48 -8.79 -23.24 -18.89
C ALA A 48 -9.63 -22.78 -20.09
N GLN A 49 -10.55 -21.83 -19.87
CA GLN A 49 -11.41 -21.28 -20.92
C GLN A 49 -10.76 -20.12 -21.67
N THR A 50 -10.00 -19.28 -20.97
CA THR A 50 -9.51 -17.99 -21.52
C THR A 50 -8.00 -17.92 -21.70
N GLY A 51 -7.23 -18.80 -21.03
CA GLY A 51 -5.78 -18.66 -20.91
C GLY A 51 -5.34 -17.44 -20.08
N GLY A 52 -6.28 -16.76 -19.40
CA GLY A 52 -6.02 -15.49 -18.73
C GLY A 52 -5.05 -15.61 -17.56
N ILE A 53 -4.14 -14.64 -17.47
CA ILE A 53 -3.29 -14.38 -16.31
C ILE A 53 -3.45 -12.91 -15.95
N LEU A 54 -3.76 -12.63 -14.69
CA LEU A 54 -3.80 -11.27 -14.18
C LEU A 54 -2.46 -10.94 -13.53
N THR A 55 -1.81 -9.88 -13.99
CA THR A 55 -0.52 -9.45 -13.46
C THR A 55 -0.66 -8.16 -12.67
N PHE A 56 -0.18 -8.18 -11.43
CA PHE A 56 0.00 -7.00 -10.59
C PHE A 56 1.49 -6.75 -10.39
N GLN A 57 1.90 -5.50 -10.60
CA GLN A 57 3.29 -5.09 -10.47
C GLN A 57 3.42 -3.91 -9.52
N VAL A 58 4.41 -3.97 -8.65
CA VAL A 58 4.72 -2.91 -7.69
C VAL A 58 6.23 -2.70 -7.60
N ASN A 59 6.67 -1.44 -7.61
CA ASN A 59 8.09 -1.14 -7.45
C ASN A 59 8.52 -1.34 -6.00
N LEU A 60 9.67 -2.00 -5.80
CA LEU A 60 10.40 -2.05 -4.55
C LEU A 60 11.09 -0.68 -4.30
N GLN A 61 10.27 0.32 -4.04
CA GLN A 61 10.66 1.66 -3.63
C GLN A 61 9.61 2.12 -2.62
N TYR A 62 10.06 2.57 -1.44
CA TYR A 62 9.15 3.15 -0.46
C TYR A 62 8.81 4.58 -0.85
N TYR A 63 7.54 4.94 -0.67
CA TYR A 63 7.07 6.31 -0.83
C TYR A 63 6.37 6.74 0.45
N ALA A 64 6.76 7.92 0.94
CA ALA A 64 5.91 8.68 1.84
C ALA A 64 4.76 9.27 1.04
N GLY A 65 3.55 9.25 1.58
CA GLY A 65 2.36 9.83 0.96
C GLY A 65 1.63 10.77 1.91
N VAL A 66 1.13 11.87 1.37
CA VAL A 66 0.15 12.76 2.01
C VAL A 66 -1.04 12.93 1.07
N GLN A 67 -2.24 12.90 1.63
CA GLN A 67 -3.48 13.01 0.86
C GLN A 67 -4.47 13.90 1.58
N GLN A 68 -5.10 14.81 0.84
CA GLN A 68 -6.21 15.60 1.35
C GLN A 68 -7.48 14.75 1.43
N ALA A 69 -8.22 14.90 2.52
CA ALA A 69 -9.52 14.27 2.72
C ALA A 69 -10.59 15.34 3.01
N THR A 70 -11.85 15.05 2.68
CA THR A 70 -13.01 15.88 3.01
C THR A 70 -13.88 15.26 4.10
N GLN A 71 -13.65 13.98 4.40
CA GLN A 71 -14.35 13.20 5.40
C GLN A 71 -13.36 12.23 6.07
N PRO A 72 -13.62 11.81 7.32
CA PRO A 72 -12.84 10.75 7.94
C PRO A 72 -12.85 9.46 7.10
N PRO A 73 -11.77 8.66 7.12
CA PRO A 73 -11.71 7.42 6.35
C PRO A 73 -12.81 6.44 6.74
N GLN A 74 -13.53 5.93 5.75
CA GLN A 74 -14.63 4.97 5.91
C GLN A 74 -14.53 3.86 4.88
N GLU A 75 -14.75 2.62 5.31
CA GLU A 75 -14.74 1.45 4.44
C GLU A 75 -15.68 1.61 3.23
N GLY A 76 -15.23 1.20 2.06
CA GLY A 76 -15.96 1.31 0.79
C GLY A 76 -15.96 2.71 0.17
N GLN A 77 -15.43 3.72 0.87
CA GLN A 77 -15.32 5.10 0.35
C GLN A 77 -13.91 5.37 -0.20
N THR A 78 -13.80 6.37 -1.08
CA THR A 78 -12.47 6.89 -1.46
C THR A 78 -11.74 7.41 -0.22
N SER A 79 -10.44 7.09 -0.11
CA SER A 79 -9.59 7.55 0.99
C SER A 79 -9.32 9.05 0.98
N GLY A 80 -9.36 9.68 -0.20
CA GLY A 80 -9.14 11.11 -0.33
C GLY A 80 -9.07 11.56 -1.79
N TYR A 81 -8.45 12.73 -2.01
CA TYR A 81 -8.47 13.46 -3.27
C TYR A 81 -7.05 13.80 -3.74
N ALA A 82 -6.68 15.09 -3.70
CA ALA A 82 -5.33 15.55 -4.01
C ALA A 82 -4.33 14.81 -3.13
N SER A 83 -3.28 14.29 -3.74
CA SER A 83 -2.22 13.57 -3.06
C SER A 83 -0.86 14.00 -3.59
N ALA A 84 0.13 13.91 -2.71
CA ALA A 84 1.53 14.03 -3.06
C ALA A 84 2.28 12.83 -2.48
N SER A 85 3.32 12.41 -3.19
CA SER A 85 4.16 11.30 -2.76
C SER A 85 5.62 11.62 -3.03
N GLN A 86 6.50 11.05 -2.22
CA GLN A 86 7.94 11.27 -2.32
C GLN A 86 8.66 9.93 -2.09
N PRO A 87 9.55 9.51 -3.01
CA PRO A 87 10.45 8.39 -2.75
C PRO A 87 11.26 8.67 -1.48
N ILE A 88 11.34 7.70 -0.58
CA ILE A 88 11.98 7.85 0.72
C ILE A 88 12.72 6.57 1.11
N ASP A 89 13.80 6.72 1.88
CA ASP A 89 14.54 5.59 2.43
C ASP A 89 14.02 5.22 3.82
N LEU A 90 14.37 4.03 4.31
CA LEU A 90 14.11 3.63 5.69
C LEU A 90 15.32 3.92 6.56
N ALA A 91 15.08 4.33 7.81
CA ALA A 91 16.11 4.46 8.83
C ALA A 91 16.84 3.12 9.00
N PRO A 92 18.15 3.04 8.74
CA PRO A 92 18.89 1.79 8.80
C PRO A 92 19.19 1.40 10.26
N SER A 93 19.61 0.15 10.48
CA SER A 93 20.13 -0.31 11.78
C SER A 93 21.45 0.37 12.16
N SER A 94 22.20 0.82 11.16
CA SER A 94 23.48 1.53 11.32
C SER A 94 23.69 2.47 10.12
N GLY A 95 24.38 3.58 10.35
CA GLY A 95 24.58 4.62 9.34
C GLY A 95 23.41 5.60 9.26
N THR A 96 23.23 6.19 8.07
CA THR A 96 22.30 7.32 7.85
C THR A 96 21.57 7.12 6.53
N ALA A 97 20.29 7.45 6.47
CA ALA A 97 19.49 7.45 5.24
C ALA A 97 18.65 8.71 5.15
N ASN A 98 18.11 9.03 3.96
CA ASN A 98 17.17 10.15 3.80
C ASN A 98 15.75 9.66 4.09
N ASP A 99 15.42 9.56 5.37
CA ASP A 99 14.26 8.88 5.94
C ASP A 99 13.22 9.83 6.56
N TRP A 100 13.39 11.14 6.42
CA TRP A 100 12.46 12.14 6.95
C TRP A 100 12.03 13.14 5.88
N THR A 101 10.72 13.27 5.65
CA THR A 101 10.11 14.31 4.80
C THR A 101 9.09 15.16 5.57
N THR A 102 8.85 16.39 5.10
CA THR A 102 7.88 17.33 5.67
C THR A 102 6.81 17.68 4.64
N ALA A 103 5.54 17.62 5.05
CA ALA A 103 4.42 17.98 4.20
C ALA A 103 4.26 19.50 4.06
N THR A 104 3.87 19.93 2.86
CA THR A 104 3.33 21.26 2.60
C THR A 104 1.86 21.11 2.21
N LEU A 105 0.98 22.01 2.67
CA LEU A 105 -0.45 21.90 2.42
C LEU A 105 -0.95 22.81 1.29
N ASN A 106 -0.20 23.87 0.98
CA ASN A 106 -0.49 24.77 -0.13
C ASN A 106 0.80 25.35 -0.75
N PRO A 107 1.25 24.83 -1.90
CA PRO A 107 0.69 23.67 -2.60
C PRO A 107 0.86 22.37 -1.79
N LEU A 108 -0.04 21.40 -2.00
CA LEU A 108 0.07 20.07 -1.40
C LEU A 108 1.35 19.40 -1.92
N GLY A 109 2.21 18.95 -1.01
CA GLY A 109 3.51 18.42 -1.36
C GLY A 109 4.23 17.73 -0.20
N LEU A 110 5.35 17.10 -0.53
CA LEU A 110 6.32 16.55 0.41
C LEU A 110 7.70 17.07 0.04
N SER A 111 8.47 17.49 1.04
CA SER A 111 9.85 17.94 0.81
C SER A 111 10.71 16.78 0.33
N LYS A 112 11.83 17.11 -0.34
CA LYS A 112 12.90 16.12 -0.54
C LYS A 112 13.28 15.51 0.82
N PRO A 113 13.43 14.18 0.94
CA PRO A 113 13.78 13.58 2.22
C PRO A 113 15.19 13.99 2.65
N THR A 114 15.35 14.12 3.95
CA THR A 114 16.60 14.43 4.64
C THR A 114 16.87 13.38 5.70
N GLN A 115 18.09 13.35 6.22
CA GLN A 115 18.46 12.47 7.32
C GLN A 115 17.73 12.86 8.63
N GLY A 116 16.98 11.93 9.19
CA GLY A 116 16.38 12.06 10.50
C GLY A 116 17.18 11.37 11.61
N SER A 117 17.48 12.13 12.67
CA SER A 117 18.28 11.63 13.79
C SER A 117 17.48 10.80 14.80
N THR A 118 16.15 10.83 14.73
CA THR A 118 15.25 10.20 15.72
C THR A 118 14.13 9.38 15.06
N VAL A 119 14.30 9.02 13.78
CA VAL A 119 13.36 8.15 13.07
C VAL A 119 13.55 6.74 13.59
N GLN A 120 12.44 6.06 13.88
CA GLN A 120 12.49 4.67 14.31
C GLN A 120 13.19 3.79 13.25
N GLN A 121 14.08 2.90 13.67
CA GLN A 121 14.73 1.95 12.76
C GLN A 121 13.70 1.17 11.93
N GLY A 122 13.96 1.06 10.63
CA GLY A 122 13.07 0.42 9.66
C GLY A 122 11.86 1.26 9.25
N ALA A 123 11.73 2.48 9.78
CA ALA A 123 10.68 3.40 9.42
C ALA A 123 11.21 4.59 8.60
N PHE A 124 10.29 5.31 7.97
CA PHE A 124 10.49 6.70 7.55
C PHE A 124 9.54 7.59 8.34
N ARG A 125 9.84 8.90 8.41
CA ARG A 125 9.02 9.90 9.10
C ARG A 125 8.39 10.89 8.13
N ILE A 126 7.10 11.17 8.35
CA ILE A 126 6.39 12.29 7.75
C ILE A 126 6.07 13.30 8.85
N SER A 127 6.51 14.55 8.69
CA SER A 127 6.10 15.67 9.54
C SER A 127 4.94 16.43 8.91
N MET A 128 3.87 16.61 9.67
CA MET A 128 2.73 17.41 9.29
C MET A 128 2.84 18.82 9.89
N PRO A 129 2.65 19.88 9.08
CA PRO A 129 2.57 21.23 9.61
C PRO A 129 1.27 21.41 10.41
N SER A 130 1.10 22.59 10.99
CA SER A 130 -0.18 22.95 11.60
C SER A 130 -1.26 23.08 10.53
N PHE A 131 -2.45 22.59 10.85
CA PHE A 131 -3.67 22.86 10.11
C PHE A 131 -4.85 22.89 11.09
N THR A 132 -5.93 23.52 10.68
CA THR A 132 -7.11 23.69 11.53
C THR A 132 -8.29 22.93 10.92
N PRO A 133 -9.09 22.22 11.73
CA PRO A 133 -10.38 21.70 11.29
C PRO A 133 -11.23 22.79 10.62
N PRO A 134 -11.99 22.49 9.56
CA PRO A 134 -12.39 21.14 9.13
C PRO A 134 -11.40 20.45 8.19
N ALA A 135 -10.19 20.97 7.97
CA ALA A 135 -9.21 20.34 7.10
C ALA A 135 -8.80 18.96 7.63
N LEU A 136 -8.80 17.96 6.75
CA LEU A 136 -8.40 16.58 7.05
C LEU A 136 -7.31 16.14 6.07
N TYR A 137 -6.33 15.42 6.59
CA TYR A 137 -5.25 14.86 5.82
C TYR A 137 -4.97 13.42 6.28
N ASN A 138 -4.58 12.59 5.34
CA ASN A 138 -4.08 11.25 5.57
C ASN A 138 -2.59 11.21 5.27
N VAL A 139 -1.83 10.45 6.06
CA VAL A 139 -0.39 10.24 5.85
C VAL A 139 -0.02 8.78 6.03
N GLY A 140 0.92 8.30 5.24
CA GLY A 140 1.44 6.95 5.40
C GLY A 140 2.25 6.43 4.23
N SER A 141 2.22 5.10 4.08
CA SER A 141 2.96 4.37 3.05
C SER A 141 2.21 4.41 1.73
N ALA A 142 2.84 4.96 0.70
CA ALA A 142 2.40 4.88 -0.68
C ALA A 142 3.25 3.88 -1.46
N VAL A 143 2.67 3.32 -2.53
CA VAL A 143 3.34 2.37 -3.42
C VAL A 143 3.08 2.73 -4.87
N ALA A 144 4.08 2.57 -5.72
CA ALA A 144 3.92 2.67 -7.17
C ALA A 144 3.45 1.31 -7.71
N ALA A 145 2.14 1.16 -7.89
CA ALA A 145 1.49 -0.07 -8.34
C ALA A 145 0.82 0.15 -9.71
N ASN A 146 1.07 -0.76 -10.66
CA ASN A 146 0.50 -0.73 -12.01
C ASN A 146 0.54 0.66 -12.70
N GLY A 147 1.66 1.38 -12.52
CA GLY A 147 1.91 2.68 -13.16
C GLY A 147 1.38 3.92 -12.41
N GLY A 148 0.63 3.74 -11.31
CA GLY A 148 0.17 4.83 -10.45
C GLY A 148 0.75 4.76 -9.04
N ILE A 149 0.91 5.89 -8.36
CA ILE A 149 1.23 5.91 -6.94
C ILE A 149 -0.07 6.01 -6.14
N VAL A 150 -0.30 5.01 -5.29
CA VAL A 150 -1.49 4.92 -4.44
C VAL A 150 -1.05 4.89 -2.98
N LEU A 151 -1.71 5.67 -2.13
CA LEU A 151 -1.55 5.57 -0.68
C LEU A 151 -2.06 4.20 -0.25
N SER A 152 -1.17 3.27 0.09
CA SER A 152 -1.52 1.87 0.34
C SER A 152 -2.18 1.69 1.69
N ASN A 153 -1.57 2.26 2.71
CA ASN A 153 -2.09 2.24 4.07
C ASN A 153 -1.66 3.53 4.75
N PHE A 154 -2.45 3.99 5.70
CA PHE A 154 -2.31 5.33 6.24
C PHE A 154 -3.02 5.48 7.58
N VAL A 155 -2.69 6.56 8.26
CA VAL A 155 -3.42 7.08 9.42
C VAL A 155 -3.98 8.47 9.07
N GLN A 156 -5.05 8.87 9.74
CA GLN A 156 -5.47 10.26 9.70
C GLN A 156 -4.44 11.11 10.47
N ALA A 157 -3.91 12.15 9.82
CA ALA A 157 -2.88 13.01 10.38
C ALA A 157 -3.43 13.89 11.52
N SER A 158 -2.57 14.17 12.50
CA SER A 158 -2.78 15.25 13.46
C SER A 158 -2.00 16.50 13.04
N PRO A 159 -2.45 17.71 13.41
CA PRO A 159 -1.68 18.91 13.14
C PRO A 159 -0.41 18.95 14.00
N ASN A 160 0.70 19.47 13.45
CA ASN A 160 1.99 19.56 14.14
C ASN A 160 2.49 18.21 14.70
N SER A 161 2.28 17.12 13.96
CA SER A 161 2.67 15.78 14.38
C SER A 161 3.76 15.17 13.51
N ASN A 162 4.48 14.21 14.08
CA ASN A 162 5.34 13.29 13.35
C ASN A 162 4.67 11.92 13.28
N THR A 163 4.74 11.29 12.13
CA THR A 163 4.26 9.92 11.93
C THR A 163 5.41 9.08 11.39
N ASP A 164 5.83 8.08 12.17
CA ASP A 164 6.80 7.08 11.72
C ASP A 164 6.03 5.91 11.11
N CYS A 165 6.45 5.49 9.93
CA CYS A 165 5.83 4.44 9.15
C CYS A 165 6.88 3.39 8.82
N GLN A 166 6.67 2.15 9.28
CA GLN A 166 7.52 0.99 8.98
C GLN A 166 6.79 0.08 7.97
N PRO A 167 7.09 0.18 6.66
CA PRO A 167 6.41 -0.59 5.62
C PRO A 167 6.71 -2.09 5.70
N ILE A 168 5.75 -2.90 5.27
CA ILE A 168 5.91 -4.37 5.22
C ILE A 168 5.76 -4.86 3.78
N LEU A 169 6.74 -5.60 3.28
CA LEU A 169 6.78 -6.14 1.91
C LEU A 169 5.96 -7.44 1.75
N LYS A 170 4.71 -7.37 2.21
CA LYS A 170 3.73 -8.45 2.08
C LYS A 170 2.50 -7.89 1.39
N TYR A 171 2.10 -8.55 0.31
CA TYR A 171 0.92 -8.18 -0.45
C TYR A 171 -0.08 -9.32 -0.41
N TYR A 172 -1.34 -8.99 -0.60
CA TYR A 172 -2.44 -9.94 -0.56
C TYR A 172 -3.24 -9.82 -1.85
N VAL A 173 -3.73 -10.96 -2.31
CA VAL A 173 -4.74 -11.09 -3.37
C VAL A 173 -5.98 -11.71 -2.79
N ALA A 174 -7.12 -11.03 -2.97
CA ALA A 174 -8.41 -11.55 -2.56
C ALA A 174 -9.43 -11.39 -3.69
N THR A 175 -10.54 -12.12 -3.60
CA THR A 175 -11.70 -11.91 -4.47
C THR A 175 -12.60 -10.83 -3.89
N GLY A 176 -13.10 -9.92 -4.73
CA GLY A 176 -13.95 -8.80 -4.30
C GLY A 176 -13.87 -7.60 -5.23
N SER A 177 -14.53 -6.50 -4.84
CA SER A 177 -14.78 -5.35 -5.72
C SER A 177 -14.21 -4.02 -5.23
N TYR A 178 -13.39 -3.99 -4.17
CA TYR A 178 -12.74 -2.75 -3.73
C TYR A 178 -11.85 -2.21 -4.84
N THR A 179 -12.10 -0.98 -5.28
CA THR A 179 -11.34 -0.31 -6.34
C THR A 179 -10.12 0.41 -5.80
N PRO A 180 -9.11 0.72 -6.65
CA PRO A 180 -7.89 1.39 -6.21
C PRO A 180 -8.17 2.71 -5.49
N GLY A 181 -7.54 2.90 -4.32
CA GLY A 181 -7.70 4.13 -3.51
C GLY A 181 -8.95 4.16 -2.63
N THR A 182 -9.77 3.12 -2.64
CA THR A 182 -10.87 2.96 -1.67
C THR A 182 -10.42 2.26 -0.40
N VAL A 183 -10.92 2.75 0.73
CA VAL A 183 -10.64 2.16 2.04
C VAL A 183 -11.30 0.79 2.11
N MET A 184 -10.53 -0.22 2.48
CA MET A 184 -10.99 -1.61 2.56
C MET A 184 -10.85 -2.17 3.97
N ASN A 185 -11.61 -3.24 4.27
CA ASN A 185 -11.48 -3.96 5.52
C ASN A 185 -10.29 -4.91 5.48
N PHE A 186 -9.13 -4.49 6.00
CA PHE A 186 -7.94 -5.34 6.01
C PHE A 186 -8.17 -6.64 6.79
N THR A 187 -8.66 -6.55 8.02
CA THR A 187 -8.83 -7.71 8.93
C THR A 187 -9.73 -8.78 8.34
N GLN A 188 -10.82 -8.39 7.68
CA GLN A 188 -11.72 -9.35 7.04
C GLN A 188 -11.11 -9.88 5.73
N SER A 189 -10.58 -8.99 4.88
CA SER A 189 -10.06 -9.38 3.56
C SER A 189 -8.84 -10.28 3.67
N SER A 190 -7.97 -10.07 4.66
CA SER A 190 -6.74 -10.83 4.82
C SER A 190 -6.96 -12.30 5.18
N GLN A 191 -8.10 -12.65 5.80
CA GLN A 191 -8.39 -14.02 6.26
C GLN A 191 -8.55 -15.01 5.10
N ASN A 192 -9.15 -14.57 3.99
CA ASN A 192 -9.48 -15.41 2.83
C ASN A 192 -8.70 -15.00 1.58
N SER A 193 -7.44 -14.61 1.76
CA SER A 193 -6.59 -14.07 0.71
C SER A 193 -5.31 -14.87 0.53
N ALA A 194 -4.74 -14.83 -0.67
CA ALA A 194 -3.40 -15.33 -0.94
C ALA A 194 -2.34 -14.33 -0.46
N LEU A 195 -1.51 -14.75 0.50
CA LEU A 195 -0.36 -13.96 0.96
C LEU A 195 0.83 -14.12 0.01
N CYS A 196 1.28 -13.03 -0.57
CA CYS A 196 2.50 -12.90 -1.36
C CYS A 196 3.58 -12.20 -0.53
N ASP A 197 4.47 -12.99 0.08
CA ASP A 197 5.55 -12.50 0.95
C ASP A 197 6.87 -12.33 0.18
N PHE A 198 7.26 -11.08 -0.06
CA PHE A 198 8.50 -10.74 -0.78
C PHE A 198 9.70 -10.53 0.15
N THR A 199 9.55 -10.69 1.48
CA THR A 199 10.65 -10.51 2.43
C THR A 199 11.80 -11.53 2.25
N GLY A 200 11.53 -12.64 1.57
CA GLY A 200 12.53 -13.66 1.24
C GLY A 200 13.43 -13.33 0.04
N GLY A 201 13.29 -12.15 -0.59
CA GLY A 201 14.13 -11.72 -1.71
C GLY A 201 13.66 -12.17 -3.10
N TYR A 202 12.53 -12.88 -3.18
CA TYR A 202 11.86 -13.18 -4.45
C TYR A 202 11.36 -11.88 -5.11
N THR A 203 11.22 -11.90 -6.43
CA THR A 203 10.65 -10.77 -7.19
C THR A 203 9.39 -11.15 -7.97
N VAL A 204 9.08 -12.45 -8.05
CA VAL A 204 7.90 -12.97 -8.73
C VAL A 204 7.22 -14.01 -7.86
N ILE A 205 5.90 -13.88 -7.67
CA ILE A 205 5.06 -14.85 -6.98
C ILE A 205 3.88 -15.20 -7.88
N ASN A 206 3.68 -16.49 -8.13
CA ASN A 206 2.50 -16.99 -8.84
C ASN A 206 1.44 -17.42 -7.83
N VAL A 207 0.20 -17.02 -8.08
CA VAL A 207 -0.97 -17.28 -7.25
C VAL A 207 -2.02 -17.98 -8.10
N THR A 208 -2.66 -18.99 -7.54
CA THR A 208 -3.79 -19.68 -8.16
C THR A 208 -4.95 -19.72 -7.19
N LEU A 209 -6.11 -19.21 -7.61
CA LEU A 209 -7.38 -19.51 -6.97
C LEU A 209 -7.88 -20.84 -7.51
N ASN A 210 -7.94 -21.86 -6.65
CA ASN A 210 -8.39 -23.21 -6.99
C ASN A 210 -9.92 -23.27 -7.10
N ASN A 211 -10.44 -24.32 -7.75
CA ASN A 211 -11.89 -24.51 -7.95
C ASN A 211 -12.67 -24.89 -6.67
N ASP A 212 -11.97 -25.03 -5.54
CA ASP A 212 -12.55 -25.24 -4.21
C ASP A 212 -12.49 -23.96 -3.35
N GLY A 213 -12.17 -22.81 -3.97
CA GLY A 213 -11.98 -21.52 -3.30
C GLY A 213 -10.67 -21.38 -2.51
N THR A 214 -9.79 -22.38 -2.50
CA THR A 214 -8.49 -22.30 -1.81
C THR A 214 -7.43 -21.60 -2.66
N TRP A 215 -6.36 -21.13 -2.01
CA TRP A 215 -5.26 -20.45 -2.68
C TRP A 215 -4.00 -21.33 -2.73
N THR A 216 -3.33 -21.34 -3.88
CA THR A 216 -1.96 -21.86 -4.02
C THR A 216 -1.02 -20.70 -4.32
N VAL A 217 0.05 -20.56 -3.54
CA VAL A 217 1.06 -19.50 -3.69
C VAL A 217 2.43 -20.12 -3.92
N LYS A 218 3.12 -19.69 -4.98
CA LYS A 218 4.43 -20.20 -5.39
C LYS A 218 5.39 -19.05 -5.72
N PRO A 219 6.30 -18.69 -4.81
CA PRO A 219 7.42 -17.83 -5.14
C PRO A 219 8.30 -18.46 -6.23
N ILE A 220 8.76 -17.66 -7.17
CA ILE A 220 9.67 -18.07 -8.25
C ILE A 220 11.07 -17.53 -7.92
N GLN A 221 12.05 -18.42 -8.00
CA GLN A 221 13.47 -18.09 -7.89
C GLN A 221 14.03 -17.61 -9.22
#